data_AF-A0A6A3PC00-F1
#
_entry.id   AF-A0A6A3PC00-F1
#
_cell.length_a   1.000
_cell.length_b   1.000
_cell.length_c   1.000
_cell.angle_alpha   90.00
_cell.angle_beta   90.00
_cell.angle_gamma   90.00
#
_symmetry.space_group_name_H-M   'P 1'
#
loop_
_entity.id
_entity.type
_entity.pdbx_description
1 polymer ?
#
loop_
_entity_poly.entity_id
_entity_poly.type
_entity_poly.pdbx_seq_one_letter_code
_entity_poly.pdbx_strand_id
1 'polypeptide(L)'
;MERLHMRVQGSPEVYDDIQLDQMKIDGWDVLPENVGAPVVNDPEVDTMYSGYCGPSQDILAASKSPLGLFYYFLPKAFWRDVASQTHLYWK
;
A
#
# COMPACT_ATOMS: atom_id res chain seq x y z
N MET A 1 -17.91 -14.15 -8.33
CA MET A 1 -16.61 -13.49 -8.09
C MET A 1 -16.87 -12.25 -7.25
N GLU A 2 -16.97 -12.43 -5.93
CA GLU A 2 -17.27 -11.35 -5.00
C GLU A 2 -16.01 -10.50 -4.80
N ARG A 3 -16.12 -9.21 -5.13
CA ARG A 3 -15.07 -8.23 -4.91
C ARG A 3 -15.02 -7.97 -3.40
N LEU A 4 -13.89 -8.30 -2.76
CA LEU A 4 -13.57 -7.82 -1.41
C LEU A 4 -13.43 -6.30 -1.46
N HIS A 5 -14.56 -5.60 -1.35
CA HIS A 5 -14.58 -4.18 -1.09
C HIS A 5 -14.24 -4.01 0.38
N MET A 6 -12.97 -3.77 0.69
CA MET A 6 -12.61 -3.15 1.94
C MET A 6 -13.33 -1.80 1.96
N ARG A 7 -14.44 -1.72 2.69
CA ARG A 7 -15.10 -0.44 2.97
C ARG A 7 -14.12 0.34 3.82
N VAL A 8 -13.32 1.19 3.19
CA VAL A 8 -12.70 2.32 3.90
C VAL A 8 -13.87 3.21 4.31
N GLN A 9 -14.43 2.91 5.47
CA GLN A 9 -15.35 3.79 6.16
C GLN A 9 -14.58 5.09 6.36
N GLY A 10 -15.04 6.17 5.71
CA GLY A 10 -14.60 7.56 5.87
C GLY A 10 -13.11 7.76 6.15
N SER A 11 -12.36 8.35 5.21
CA SER A 11 -11.13 9.04 5.57
C SER A 11 -11.43 9.92 6.80
N PRO A 12 -10.71 9.77 7.93
CA PRO A 12 -10.96 10.61 9.09
C PRO A 12 -10.86 12.07 8.67
N GLU A 13 -11.62 12.94 9.31
CA GLU A 13 -11.43 14.39 9.20
C GLU A 13 -9.94 14.69 9.40
N VAL A 14 -9.39 15.56 8.55
CA VAL A 14 -7.98 15.95 8.65
C VAL A 14 -7.79 16.60 10.01
N TYR A 15 -7.06 15.92 10.90
CA TYR A 15 -6.76 16.44 12.23
C TYR A 15 -6.04 17.79 12.13
N ASP A 16 -6.44 18.74 12.97
CA ASP A 16 -5.75 20.02 13.09
C ASP A 16 -4.44 19.91 13.90
N ASP A 17 -3.61 20.95 13.85
CA ASP A 17 -2.29 20.95 14.49
C ASP A 17 -2.37 20.73 16.01
N ILE A 18 -3.44 21.19 16.67
CA ILE A 18 -3.64 21.03 18.11
C ILE A 18 -3.97 19.57 18.42
N GLN A 19 -4.83 18.96 17.60
CA GLN A 19 -5.17 17.54 17.71
C GLN A 19 -3.95 16.65 17.45
N LEU A 20 -3.11 17.00 16.47
CA LEU A 20 -1.88 16.28 16.18
C LEU A 20 -0.83 16.45 17.29
N ASP A 21 -0.72 17.63 17.89
CA ASP A 21 0.18 17.84 19.03
C ASP A 21 -0.27 17.07 20.27
N GLN A 22 -1.57 16.99 20.52
CA GLN A 22 -2.11 16.19 21.62
C GLN A 22 -1.82 14.69 21.39
N MET A 23 -2.01 14.18 20.17
CA MET A 23 -1.70 12.79 19.80
C MET A 23 -0.24 12.39 20.03
N LYS A 24 0.72 13.32 20.04
CA LYS A 24 2.11 12.99 20.40
C LYS A 24 2.26 12.57 21.86
N ILE A 25 1.35 13.03 22.72
CA ILE A 25 1.39 12.81 24.17
C ILE A 25 0.54 11.59 24.54
N ASP A 26 -0.66 11.46 23.98
CA ASP A 26 -1.65 10.46 24.37
C ASP A 26 -2.14 9.54 23.24
N GLY A 27 -1.63 9.71 22.03
CA GLY A 27 -2.06 8.94 20.86
C GLY A 27 -1.53 7.50 20.80
N TRP A 28 -0.75 7.09 21.79
CA TRP A 28 -0.17 5.75 21.87
C TRP A 28 -0.49 5.11 23.22
N ASP A 29 -1.08 3.91 23.19
CA ASP A 29 -1.16 3.05 24.36
C ASP A 29 0.23 2.49 24.67
N VAL A 30 0.82 2.94 25.79
CA VAL A 30 2.13 2.46 26.25
C VAL A 30 1.94 1.25 27.14
N LEU A 31 2.54 0.13 26.75
CA LEU A 31 2.54 -1.07 27.58
C LEU A 31 3.39 -0.85 28.84
N PRO A 32 2.98 -1.38 30.00
CA PRO A 32 3.79 -1.32 31.22
C PRO A 32 5.17 -1.97 31.00
N GLU A 33 6.19 -1.44 31.67
CA GLU A 33 7.54 -2.00 31.59
C GLU A 33 7.56 -3.48 31.98
N ASN A 34 8.28 -4.29 31.19
CA ASN A 34 8.45 -5.73 31.38
C ASN A 34 7.18 -6.58 31.24
N VAL A 35 6.11 -6.04 30.66
CA VAL A 35 4.92 -6.81 30.29
C VAL A 35 4.96 -7.09 28.79
N GLY A 36 4.96 -8.37 28.42
CA GLY A 36 4.77 -8.77 27.03
C GLY A 36 3.36 -8.38 26.57
N ALA A 37 3.24 -7.79 25.37
CA ALA A 37 1.94 -7.51 24.79
C ALA A 37 1.14 -8.83 24.70
N PRO A 38 -0.11 -8.89 25.19
CA PRO A 38 -0.96 -10.04 24.96
C PRO A 38 -1.22 -10.12 23.45
N VAL A 39 -0.59 -11.09 22.78
CA VAL A 39 -0.94 -11.42 21.40
C VAL A 39 -2.26 -12.18 21.47
N VAL A 40 -3.35 -11.50 21.13
CA VAL A 40 -4.66 -12.13 21.00
C VAL A 40 -4.59 -13.02 19.76
N ASN A 41 -4.82 -14.33 19.95
CA ASN A 41 -5.05 -15.23 18.82
C ASN A 41 -6.41 -14.87 18.24
N ASP A 42 -6.40 -14.04 17.21
CA ASP A 42 -7.58 -13.67 16.44
C ASP A 42 -7.49 -14.39 15.09
N PRO A 43 -8.26 -15.46 14.89
CA PRO A 43 -8.16 -16.25 13.67
C PRO A 43 -8.49 -15.44 12.41
N GLU A 44 -9.25 -14.36 12.49
CA GLU A 44 -9.53 -13.48 11.34
C GLU A 44 -8.27 -12.68 10.98
N VAL A 45 -7.61 -12.07 11.96
CA VAL A 45 -6.36 -11.30 11.77
C VAL A 45 -5.19 -12.22 11.41
N ASP A 46 -5.05 -13.33 12.11
CA ASP A 46 -3.97 -14.31 11.95
C ASP A 46 -4.02 -14.98 10.56
N THR A 47 -5.22 -15.10 9.97
CA THR A 47 -5.40 -15.65 8.62
C THR A 47 -5.60 -14.58 7.54
N MET A 48 -5.60 -13.30 7.89
CA MET A 48 -5.84 -12.20 6.94
C MET A 48 -4.82 -12.17 5.78
N TYR A 49 -3.59 -12.58 6.06
CA TYR A 49 -2.52 -12.71 5.08
C TYR A 49 -2.21 -14.17 4.72
N SER A 50 -3.10 -15.09 5.08
CA SER A 50 -2.99 -16.49 4.67
C SER A 50 -3.22 -16.62 3.15
N GLY A 51 -2.47 -17.53 2.53
CA GLY A 51 -2.52 -17.75 1.09
C GLY A 51 -1.30 -17.22 0.34
N TYR A 52 -1.41 -17.15 -0.97
CA TYR A 52 -0.27 -16.78 -1.82
C TYR A 52 0.01 -15.27 -1.75
N CYS A 53 1.20 -14.94 -1.24
CA CYS A 53 1.73 -13.58 -1.24
C CYS A 53 2.91 -13.51 -2.24
N GLY A 54 2.63 -13.05 -3.46
CA GLY A 54 3.64 -13.03 -4.51
C GLY A 54 3.12 -12.50 -5.85
N PRO A 55 3.98 -12.53 -6.89
CA PRO A 55 3.63 -12.08 -8.23
C PRO A 55 2.40 -12.82 -8.80
N SER A 56 1.46 -12.07 -9.35
CA SER A 56 0.32 -12.61 -10.09
C SER A 56 0.77 -13.46 -11.29
N GLN A 57 -0.08 -14.36 -11.79
CA GLN A 57 0.34 -15.30 -12.85
C GLN A 57 0.79 -14.60 -14.15
N ASP A 58 0.23 -13.43 -14.45
CA ASP A 58 0.57 -12.61 -15.61
C ASP A 58 1.98 -12.01 -15.57
N ILE A 59 2.46 -11.60 -14.38
CA ILE A 59 3.81 -11.02 -14.25
C ILE A 59 4.92 -12.10 -14.24
N LEU A 60 4.59 -13.37 -14.00
CA LEU A 60 5.56 -14.48 -13.98
C LEU A 60 6.29 -14.67 -15.31
N ALA A 61 5.67 -14.34 -16.45
CA ALA A 61 6.33 -14.42 -17.75
C ALA A 61 7.37 -13.30 -17.91
N ALA A 62 7.03 -12.08 -17.46
CA ALA A 62 7.90 -10.91 -17.54
C ALA A 62 9.07 -10.98 -16.55
N SER A 63 8.88 -11.60 -15.37
CA SER A 63 9.89 -11.71 -14.32
C SER A 63 11.10 -12.57 -14.70
N LYS A 64 11.01 -13.39 -15.75
CA LYS A 64 12.12 -14.18 -16.29
C LYS A 64 13.25 -13.32 -16.88
N SER A 65 13.00 -12.03 -17.11
CA SER A 65 13.99 -11.07 -17.58
C SER A 65 13.91 -9.79 -16.74
N PRO A 66 15.03 -9.29 -16.18
CA PRO A 66 15.03 -8.01 -15.46
C PRO A 66 14.46 -6.85 -16.30
N LEU A 67 14.80 -6.81 -17.60
CA LEU A 67 14.24 -5.83 -18.55
C LEU A 67 12.76 -6.09 -18.84
N GLY A 68 12.35 -7.36 -18.97
CA GLY A 68 10.94 -7.72 -19.16
C GLY A 68 10.06 -7.27 -18.00
N LEU A 69 10.52 -7.48 -16.77
CA LEU A 69 9.87 -7.01 -15.55
C LEU A 69 9.82 -5.48 -15.51
N PHE A 70 10.92 -4.81 -15.85
CA PHE A 70 10.98 -3.35 -15.92
C PHE A 70 9.94 -2.78 -16.91
N TYR A 71 9.82 -3.37 -18.11
CA TYR A 71 8.83 -2.93 -19.10
C TYR A 71 7.38 -3.27 -18.73
N TYR A 72 7.15 -4.31 -17.93
CA TYR A 72 5.81 -4.65 -17.44
C TYR A 72 5.19 -3.49 -16.64
N PHE A 73 5.98 -2.85 -15.77
CA PHE A 73 5.54 -1.70 -14.98
C PHE A 73 5.58 -0.36 -15.74
N LEU A 74 6.06 -0.38 -16.98
CA LEU A 74 6.27 0.80 -17.80
C LEU A 74 5.46 0.69 -19.11
N PRO A 75 4.13 0.95 -19.06
CA PRO A 75 3.27 0.80 -20.22
C PRO A 75 3.77 1.65 -21.38
N LYS A 76 3.92 1.02 -22.55
CA LYS A 76 4.37 1.72 -23.77
C LYS A 76 3.49 2.92 -24.12
N ALA A 77 2.20 2.86 -23.84
CA ALA A 77 1.27 3.97 -24.07
C ALA A 77 1.62 5.20 -23.21
N PHE A 78 1.83 5.00 -21.91
CA PHE A 78 2.24 6.07 -20.99
C PHE A 78 3.52 6.77 -21.48
N TRP A 79 4.54 6.01 -21.85
CA TRP A 79 5.81 6.60 -22.31
C TRP A 79 5.70 7.30 -23.67
N ARG A 80 4.81 6.85 -24.55
CA ARG A 80 4.48 7.58 -25.79
C ARG A 80 3.83 8.93 -25.47
N ASP A 81 2.94 8.97 -24.50
CA ASP A 81 2.29 10.21 -24.08
C ASP A 81 3.30 11.17 -23.44
N VAL A 82 4.14 10.69 -22.53
CA VAL A 82 5.26 11.46 -21.96
C VAL A 82 6.12 12.04 -23.08
N ALA A 83 6.55 11.21 -24.04
CA ALA A 83 7.37 11.67 -25.16
C ALA A 83 6.67 12.72 -26.03
N SER A 84 5.36 12.59 -26.27
CA SER A 84 4.59 13.59 -27.03
C SER A 84 4.47 14.92 -26.28
N GLN A 85 4.31 14.87 -24.96
CA GLN A 85 4.12 16.05 -24.12
C GLN A 85 5.42 16.76 -23.80
N THR A 86 6.53 16.06 -23.63
CA THR A 86 7.84 16.69 -23.35
C THR A 86 8.32 17.61 -24.47
N HIS A 87 7.89 17.39 -25.72
CA HIS A 87 8.17 18.28 -26.84
C HIS A 87 7.35 19.58 -26.82
N LEU A 88 6.32 19.69 -25.97
CA LEU A 88 5.45 20.87 -25.90
C LEU A 88 5.94 21.93 -24.90
N TYR A 89 6.85 21.58 -24.00
CA TYR A 89 7.36 22.48 -22.96
C TYR A 89 8.62 23.25 -23.38
N TRP A 90 9.12 23.08 -24.61
CA TRP A 90 10.19 23.92 -25.17
C TRP A 90 9.59 25.19 -25.78
N LYS A 91 9.16 26.11 -24.91
CA LYS A 91 8.87 27.52 -25.26
C LYS A 91 9.44 28.44 -24.20
#